data_AF-A0A378N8B6-F1
#
_entry.id   AF-A0A378N8B6-F1
#
_cell.length_a   1.000
_cell.length_b   1.000
_cell.length_c   1.000
_cell.angle_alpha   90.00
_cell.angle_beta   90.00
_cell.angle_gamma   90.00
#
_symmetry.space_group_name_H-M   'P 1'
#
loop_
_entity.id
_entity.type
_entity.pdbx_description
1 polymer ?
#
loop_
_entity_poly.entity_id
_entity_poly.type
_entity_poly.pdbx_seq_one_letter_code
_entity_poly.pdbx_strand_id
1 'polypeptide(L)' 'MPLLGDLVICRQVMEKEAEEQGISAESHWAHLAIHGTLHLLGYDHIEEDEAVEMESLETEIMQSLGYEDPYLSEKI' A
#
# COMPACT_ATOMS: atom_id res chain seq x y z
N MET A 1 -23.20 2.15 -1.09
CA MET A 1 -22.22 1.22 -0.46
C MET A 1 -22.30 1.44 1.04
N PRO A 2 -22.30 0.38 1.87
CA PRO A 2 -22.17 0.55 3.32
C PRO A 2 -20.81 1.19 3.67
N LEU A 3 -20.70 1.74 4.88
CA LEU A 3 -19.42 2.20 5.43
C LEU A 3 -18.46 1.01 5.51
N LEU A 4 -17.27 1.13 4.93
CA LEU A 4 -16.27 0.05 4.88
C LEU A 4 -15.53 -0.11 6.21
N GLY A 5 -15.24 1.00 6.89
CA GLY A 5 -14.50 1.03 8.15
C GLY A 5 -13.65 2.29 8.26
N ASP A 6 -12.71 2.29 9.21
CA ASP A 6 -11.80 3.39 9.48
C ASP A 6 -10.36 2.98 9.15
N LEU A 7 -9.58 3.92 8.57
CA LEU A 7 -8.14 3.79 8.40
C LEU A 7 -7.43 4.78 9.32
N VAL A 8 -6.46 4.27 10.08
CA VAL A 8 -5.65 5.08 10.99
C VAL A 8 -4.19 4.93 10.60
N ILE A 9 -3.59 6.04 10.15
CA ILE A 9 -2.19 6.07 9.71
C ILE A 9 -1.40 6.98 10.66
N CYS A 10 -0.31 6.46 11.22
CA CYS A 10 0.59 7.23 12.07
C CYS A 10 1.59 8.01 11.20
N ARG A 11 1.37 9.32 11.07
CA ARG A 11 2.22 10.22 10.27
C ARG A 11 3.71 10.05 10.58
N GLN A 12 4.09 10.05 11.87
CA GLN A 12 5.50 10.04 12.27
C GLN A 12 6.22 8.75 11.87
N VAL A 13 5.48 7.62 11.86
CA VAL A 13 6.03 6.33 11.43
C VAL A 13 6.17 6.32 9.92
N MET A 14 5.12 6.71 9.19
CA MET A 14 5.13 6.79 7.73
C MET A 14 6.24 7.72 7.20
N GLU A 15 6.42 8.91 7.79
CA GLU A 15 7.45 9.86 7.33
C GLU A 15 8.86 9.29 7.56
N LYS A 16 9.05 8.58 8.68
CA LYS A 16 10.30 7.90 9.00
C LYS A 16 10.59 6.75 8.03
N GLU A 17 9.60 5.93 7.72
CA GLU A 17 9.73 4.82 6.76
C GLU A 17 10.10 5.33 5.37
N ALA A 18 9.43 6.39 4.90
CA ALA A 18 9.73 7.00 3.61
C ALA A 18 11.18 7.51 3.55
N GLU A 19 11.68 8.11 4.62
CA GLU A 19 13.07 8.55 4.75
C GLU A 19 14.05 7.36 4.77
N GLU A 20 13.78 6.32 5.55
CA GLU A 20 14.63 5.12 5.67
C GLU A 20 14.72 4.33 4.35
N GLN A 21 13.64 4.29 3.58
CA GLN A 21 13.58 3.62 2.28
C GLN A 21 13.99 4.54 1.11
N GLY A 22 14.17 5.84 1.35
CA GLY A 22 14.54 6.80 0.31
C GLY A 22 13.46 7.03 -0.75
N ILE A 23 12.20 6.84 -0.41
CA ILE A 23 11.04 7.00 -1.31
C ILE A 23 10.31 8.32 -1.04
N SER A 24 9.48 8.75 -1.99
CA SER A 24 8.64 9.93 -1.80
C SER A 24 7.62 9.70 -0.69
N ALA A 25 7.53 10.62 0.28
CA ALA A 25 6.50 10.58 1.32
C ALA A 25 5.08 10.59 0.73
N GLU A 26 4.86 11.27 -0.41
CA GLU A 26 3.57 11.27 -1.10
C GLU A 26 3.23 9.88 -1.66
N SER A 27 4.22 9.21 -2.26
CA SER A 27 4.06 7.84 -2.76
C SER A 27 3.77 6.87 -1.62
N HIS A 28 4.46 7.01 -0.47
CA HIS A 28 4.23 6.15 0.69
C HIS A 28 2.86 6.38 1.32
N TRP A 29 2.39 7.63 1.39
CA TRP A 29 1.01 7.94 1.79
C TRP A 29 -0.03 7.28 0.87
N ALA A 30 0.18 7.36 -0.43
CA ALA A 30 -0.72 6.74 -1.41
C ALA A 30 -0.75 5.22 -1.22
N HIS A 31 0.42 4.61 -1.07
CA HIS A 31 0.55 3.17 -0.83
C HIS A 31 -0.19 2.73 0.44
N LEU A 32 0.05 3.36 1.59
CA LEU A 32 -0.63 3.00 2.84
C LEU A 32 -2.15 3.20 2.78
N ALA A 33 -2.62 4.23 2.07
CA ALA A 33 -4.06 4.46 1.89
C ALA A 33 -4.70 3.36 1.02
N ILE A 34 -4.04 2.95 -0.07
CA ILE A 34 -4.51 1.87 -0.95
C ILE A 34 -4.48 0.54 -0.20
N HIS A 35 -3.34 0.22 0.42
CA HIS A 35 -3.14 -0.99 1.22
C HIS A 35 -4.23 -1.13 2.29
N GLY A 36 -4.42 -0.09 3.11
CA GLY A 36 -5.47 -0.08 4.12
C GLY A 36 -6.88 -0.22 3.52
N THR A 37 -7.14 0.41 2.39
CA THR A 37 -8.45 0.29 1.71
C THR A 37 -8.69 -1.14 1.22
N LEU A 38 -7.68 -1.83 0.71
CA LEU A 38 -7.78 -3.23 0.30
C LEU A 38 -8.06 -4.15 1.49
N HIS A 39 -7.43 -3.90 2.64
CA HIS A 39 -7.79 -4.57 3.91
C HIS A 39 -9.26 -4.38 4.28
N LEU A 40 -9.79 -3.16 4.15
CA LEU A 40 -11.21 -2.89 4.39
C LEU A 40 -12.15 -3.55 3.37
N LEU A 41 -11.65 -3.89 2.19
CA LEU A 41 -12.37 -4.64 1.16
C LEU A 41 -12.27 -6.17 1.34
N GLY A 42 -11.45 -6.62 2.30
CA GLY A 42 -11.30 -8.03 2.65
C GLY A 42 -10.16 -8.76 1.95
N TYR A 43 -9.25 -8.03 1.29
CA TYR A 43 -7.97 -8.59 0.85
C TYR A 43 -7.01 -8.69 2.04
N ASP A 44 -6.16 -9.71 2.05
CA ASP A 44 -5.13 -9.91 3.06
C ASP A 44 -3.84 -10.38 2.38
N HIS A 45 -2.72 -10.33 3.08
CA HIS A 45 -1.39 -10.70 2.58
C HIS A 45 -0.67 -11.68 3.50
N ILE A 46 -1.41 -12.39 4.36
CA ILE A 46 -0.85 -13.39 5.28
C ILE A 46 -0.48 -14.68 4.53
N GLU A 47 -1.36 -15.16 3.66
CA GLU A 47 -1.12 -16.35 2.83
C GLU A 47 -0.52 -15.94 1.48
N GLU A 48 0.38 -16.76 0.94
CA GLU A 48 1.18 -16.41 -0.25
C GLU A 48 0.32 -16.14 -1.50
N ASP A 49 -0.76 -16.90 -1.69
CA ASP A 49 -1.69 -16.73 -2.81
C ASP A 49 -2.55 -15.47 -2.68
N GLU A 50 -2.98 -15.12 -1.47
CA GLU A 50 -3.72 -13.88 -1.17
C GLU A 50 -2.81 -12.65 -1.30
N ALA A 51 -1.57 -12.75 -0.82
CA ALA A 51 -0.55 -11.70 -0.96
C ALA A 51 -0.31 -11.36 -2.44
N VAL A 52 -0.12 -12.37 -3.30
CA VAL A 52 0.08 -12.14 -4.74
C VAL A 52 -1.09 -11.39 -5.38
N GLU A 53 -2.33 -11.72 -4.98
CA GLU A 53 -3.51 -11.00 -5.47
C GLU A 53 -3.53 -9.54 -4.99
N MET A 54 -3.33 -9.32 -3.69
CA MET A 54 -3.33 -7.99 -3.08
C MET A 54 -2.21 -7.10 -3.63
N GLU A 55 -0.98 -7.60 -3.70
CA GLU A 55 0.20 -6.89 -4.20
C GLU A 55 0.04 -6.50 -5.68
N SER A 56 -0.58 -7.38 -6.48
CA SER A 56 -0.88 -7.08 -7.89
C SER A 56 -1.84 -5.90 -8.01
N LEU A 57 -2.89 -5.85 -7.17
CA LEU A 57 -3.85 -4.76 -7.15
C LEU A 57 -3.21 -3.45 -6.67
N GLU A 58 -2.40 -3.51 -5.61
CA GLU A 58 -1.65 -2.35 -5.12
C GLU A 58 -0.74 -1.78 -6.21
N THR A 59 -0.02 -2.65 -6.91
CA THR A 59 0.86 -2.27 -8.02
C THR A 59 0.07 -1.60 -9.14
N GLU A 60 -1.04 -2.18 -9.59
CA GLU A 60 -1.88 -1.63 -10.67
C GLU A 60 -2.42 -0.25 -10.30
N ILE A 61 -2.96 -0.10 -9.09
CA ILE A 61 -3.56 1.15 -8.62
C ILE A 61 -2.48 2.23 -8.48
N MET A 62 -1.34 1.91 -7.87
CA MET A 62 -0.21 2.85 -7.70
C MET A 62 0.28 3.38 -9.04
N GLN A 63 0.49 2.49 -10.02
CA GLN A 63 0.89 2.88 -11.37
C GLN A 63 -0.18 3.72 -12.08
N SER A 64 -1.46 3.39 -11.90
CA SER A 64 -2.57 4.18 -12.47
C SER A 64 -2.63 5.62 -11.94
N LEU A 65 -2.13 5.84 -10.72
CA LEU A 65 -2.01 7.15 -10.07
C LEU A 65 -0.70 7.86 -10.41
N GLY A 66 0.21 7.21 -11.15
CA GLY A 66 1.49 7.76 -11.58
C GLY A 66 2.66 7.54 -10.61
N TYR A 67 2.50 6.66 -9.62
CA TYR A 67 3.57 6.25 -8.72
C TYR A 67 4.32 5.02 -9.24
N GLU A 68 5.51 4.78 -8.70
CA GLU A 68 6.27 3.56 -8.96
C GLU A 68 5.64 2.36 -8.24
N ASP A 69 6.01 1.15 -8.66
CA ASP A 69 5.58 -0.10 -8.02
C ASP A 69 6.22 -0.21 -6.62
N PRO A 70 5.42 -0.27 -5.54
CA PRO A 70 5.95 -0.29 -4.17
C PRO A 70 6.76 -1.54 -3.84
N TYR A 71 6.63 -2.61 -4.61
CA TYR A 71 7.32 -3.90 -4.41
C TYR A 71 8.57 -4.06 -5.29
N LEU A 72 9.02 -2.99 -5.96
CA LEU A 72 10.20 -3.02 -6.85
C LEU A 72 11.46 -3.58 -6.17
N SER A 73 11.67 -3.29 -4.88
CA SER A 73 12.83 -3.75 -4.12
C SER A 73 12.76 -5.23 -3.73
N GLU A 74 11.56 -5.82 -3.66
CA GLU A 74 11.32 -7.18 -3.20
C GLU A 74 11.28 -8.19 -4.36
N LYS A 75 11.01 -7.71 -5.58
CA LYS A 75 10.96 -8.52 -6.81
C LYS A 75 12.34 -8.84 -7.43
N ILE A 76 13.44 -8.56 -6.73
CA ILE A 76 14.84 -8.71 -7.21
C ILE A 76 15.41 -10.10 -6.90
#